data_AF-A0A6N4XP24-F1
#
_entry.id   AF-A0A6N4XP24-F1
#
_cell.length_a   1.000
_cell.length_b   1.000
_cell.length_c   1.000
_cell.angle_alpha   90.00
_cell.angle_beta   90.00
_cell.angle_gamma   90.00
#
_symmetry.space_group_name_H-M   'P 1'
#
loop_
_entity.id
_entity.type
_entity.pdbx_description
1 polymer ?
#
loop_
_entity_poly.entity_id
_entity_poly.type
_entity_poly.pdbx_seq_one_letter_code
_entity_poly.pdbx_strand_id
1 'polypeptide(L)'
;MVKIAISEGIIDKDPFILYRVKLIKKEVVYLTTDELESLEKYQFSQSRLQQVADMFIFCCYTGLACNEMSNLEAKHIVKGFDGNYWIKMMREKTKKNLYTSSI
;
A
#
# COMPACT_ATOMS: atom_id res chain seq x y z
N MET A 1 1.99 16.74 -19.93
CA MET A 1 2.83 17.90 -20.32
C MET A 1 3.34 17.77 -21.75
N VAL A 2 4.14 16.76 -22.12
CA VAL A 2 4.65 16.60 -23.51
C VAL A 2 3.52 16.61 -24.56
N LYS A 3 2.47 15.81 -24.36
CA LYS A 3 1.31 15.77 -25.26
C LYS A 3 0.59 17.12 -25.39
N ILE A 4 0.58 17.91 -24.31
CA ILE A 4 -0.06 19.24 -24.27
C ILE A 4 0.78 20.24 -25.06
N ALA A 5 2.10 20.22 -24.87
CA ALA A 5 3.02 21.08 -25.61
C ALA A 5 3.01 20.79 -27.13
N ILE A 6 2.79 19.55 -27.54
CA ILE A 6 2.57 19.21 -28.96
C ILE A 6 1.23 19.78 -29.45
N SER A 7 0.15 19.64 -28.68
CA SER A 7 -1.17 20.18 -29.08
C SER A 7 -1.21 21.71 -29.13
N GLU A 8 -0.40 22.37 -28.30
CA GLU A 8 -0.25 23.83 -28.26
C GLU A 8 0.76 24.36 -29.29
N GLY A 9 1.40 23.49 -30.07
CA GLY A 9 2.38 23.89 -31.09
C GLY A 9 3.71 24.40 -30.52
N ILE A 10 3.98 24.16 -29.24
CA ILE A 10 5.24 24.53 -28.56
C ILE A 10 6.38 23.61 -29.01
N ILE A 11 6.07 22.36 -29.35
CA ILE A 11 7.03 21.38 -29.91
C ILE A 11 6.40 20.62 -31.06
N ASP A 12 7.18 20.39 -32.13
CA ASP A 12 6.64 19.78 -33.37
C ASP A 12 6.45 18.26 -33.29
N LYS A 13 7.27 17.57 -32.48
CA LYS A 13 7.30 16.10 -32.38
C LYS A 13 7.62 15.65 -30.96
N ASP A 14 7.17 14.44 -30.61
CA ASP A 14 7.48 13.83 -29.32
C ASP A 14 8.98 13.54 -29.18
N PRO A 15 9.70 14.18 -28.23
CA PRO A 15 11.13 13.96 -28.05
C PRO A 15 11.47 12.57 -27.50
N PHE A 16 10.49 11.79 -27.05
CA PHE A 16 10.67 10.45 -26.50
C PHE A 16 10.34 9.32 -27.48
N ILE A 17 10.15 9.61 -28.77
CA ILE A 17 9.70 8.61 -29.76
C ILE A 17 10.68 7.43 -29.94
N LEU A 18 11.97 7.66 -29.71
CA LEU A 18 13.02 6.63 -29.75
C LEU A 18 13.42 6.12 -28.35
N TYR A 19 12.84 6.68 -27.30
CA TYR A 19 13.14 6.28 -25.94
C TYR A 19 12.56 4.90 -25.66
N ARG A 20 13.42 3.96 -25.27
CA ARG A 20 13.02 2.63 -24.81
C ARG A 20 13.24 2.55 -23.31
N VAL A 21 12.16 2.32 -22.57
CA VAL A 21 12.23 2.11 -21.13
C VAL A 21 13.08 0.86 -20.86
N LYS A 22 14.19 1.04 -20.15
CA LYS A 22 14.96 -0.10 -19.62
C LYS A 22 14.20 -0.66 -18.42
N LEU A 23 13.72 -1.90 -18.55
CA LEU A 23 13.11 -2.63 -17.45
C LEU A 23 14.22 -3.13 -16.52
N ILE A 24 14.41 -2.46 -15.39
CA ILE A 24 15.28 -2.93 -14.33
C ILE A 24 14.47 -3.94 -13.51
N LYS A 25 14.85 -5.22 -13.57
CA LYS A 25 14.32 -6.23 -12.66
C LYS A 25 14.88 -5.91 -11.27
N LYS A 26 14.02 -5.44 -10.37
CA LYS A 26 14.36 -5.32 -8.96
C LYS A 26 14.16 -6.68 -8.30
N GLU A 27 15.12 -7.08 -7.50
CA GLU A 27 14.96 -8.22 -6.61
C GLU A 27 13.89 -7.87 -5.56
N VAL A 28 12.94 -8.78 -5.37
CA VAL A 28 11.86 -8.60 -4.40
C VAL A 28 12.33 -9.20 -3.09
N VAL A 29 12.52 -8.36 -2.08
CA VAL A 29 12.78 -8.77 -0.70
C VAL A 29 11.46 -8.79 0.05
N TYR A 30 11.17 -9.89 0.74
CA TYR A 30 9.96 -10.09 1.52
C TYR A 30 10.27 -10.96 2.74
N LEU A 31 9.40 -10.90 3.75
CA LEU A 31 9.46 -11.82 4.88
C LEU A 31 8.69 -13.09 4.54
N THR A 32 9.29 -14.24 4.82
CA THR A 32 8.60 -15.52 4.92
C THR A 32 7.64 -15.53 6.11
N THR A 33 6.72 -16.50 6.15
CA THR A 33 5.78 -16.65 7.27
C THR A 33 6.52 -16.82 8.60
N ASP A 34 7.58 -17.64 8.64
CA ASP A 34 8.37 -17.88 9.85
C ASP A 34 9.12 -16.63 10.32
N GLU A 35 9.61 -15.81 9.39
CA GLU A 35 10.25 -14.53 9.72
C GLU A 35 9.25 -13.49 10.22
N LEU A 36 8.04 -13.45 9.65
CA LEU A 36 6.96 -12.58 10.14
C LEU A 36 6.54 -12.98 11.56
N GLU A 37 6.38 -14.28 11.83
CA GLU A 37 6.07 -14.78 13.17
C GLU A 37 7.19 -14.47 14.17
N SER A 38 8.45 -14.57 13.72
CA SER A 38 9.61 -14.19 14.53
C SER A 38 9.61 -12.69 14.86
N LEU A 39 9.24 -11.84 13.92
CA LEU A 39 9.10 -10.39 14.11
C LEU A 39 7.96 -10.05 15.09
N GLU A 40 6.84 -10.75 14.99
CA GLU A 40 5.68 -10.57 15.87
C GLU A 40 6.00 -10.90 17.33
N LYS A 41 6.80 -11.92 17.58
CA LYS A 41 7.23 -12.31 18.92
C LYS A 41 8.36 -11.44 19.48
N TYR A 42 9.05 -10.69 18.61
CA TYR A 42 10.19 -9.88 19.02
C TYR A 42 9.75 -8.60 19.74
N GLN A 43 10.42 -8.28 20.84
CA GLN A 43 10.18 -7.07 21.62
C GLN A 43 11.34 -6.10 21.45
N PHE A 44 11.07 -4.95 20.84
CA PHE A 44 12.07 -3.90 20.64
C PHE A 44 12.25 -3.08 21.92
N SER A 45 13.50 -2.75 22.25
CA SER A 45 13.82 -1.87 23.38
C SER A 45 13.34 -0.44 23.18
N GLN A 46 13.24 0.01 21.92
CA GLN A 46 12.73 1.32 21.55
C GLN A 46 11.25 1.25 21.20
N SER A 47 10.41 1.98 21.93
CA SER A 47 8.96 2.04 21.72
C SER A 47 8.56 2.42 20.30
N ARG A 48 9.30 3.35 19.68
CA ARG A 48 9.06 3.76 18.29
C ARG A 48 9.27 2.62 17.29
N LEU A 49 10.28 1.77 17.52
CA LEU A 49 10.52 0.61 16.65
C LEU A 49 9.45 -0.44 16.86
N GLN A 50 9.01 -0.67 18.10
CA GLN A 50 7.88 -1.55 18.39
C GLN A 50 6.63 -1.10 17.63
N GLN A 51 6.29 0.19 17.72
CA GLN A 51 5.13 0.74 17.02
C GLN A 51 5.20 0.54 15.50
N VAL A 52 6.38 0.71 14.89
CA VAL A 52 6.56 0.46 13.45
C VAL A 52 6.39 -1.02 13.12
N ALA A 53 6.91 -1.92 13.95
CA ALA A 53 6.73 -3.36 13.77
C ALA A 53 5.25 -3.76 13.87
N ASP A 54 4.54 -3.28 14.90
CA ASP A 54 3.12 -3.55 15.11
C ASP A 54 2.27 -3.08 13.92
N MET A 55 2.55 -1.87 13.43
CA MET A 55 1.91 -1.31 12.24
C MET A 55 2.18 -2.13 10.97
N PHE A 56 3.42 -2.58 10.80
CA PHE A 56 3.82 -3.40 9.66
C PHE A 56 3.13 -4.77 9.69
N ILE A 57 3.12 -5.45 10.85
CA ILE A 57 2.45 -6.74 11.04
C ILE A 57 0.94 -6.61 10.79
N PHE A 58 0.32 -5.55 11.31
CA PHE A 58 -1.08 -5.26 11.03
C PHE A 58 -1.35 -5.09 9.53
N CYS A 59 -0.48 -4.40 8.79
CA CYS A 59 -0.58 -4.27 7.33
C CYS A 59 -0.43 -5.62 6.62
N CYS A 60 0.46 -6.50 7.09
CA CYS A 60 0.64 -7.84 6.52
C CYS A 60 -0.63 -8.70 6.60
N TYR A 61 -1.34 -8.64 7.73
CA TYR A 61 -2.56 -9.42 7.92
C TYR A 61 -3.81 -8.79 7.29
N THR A 62 -3.90 -7.46 7.23
CA THR A 62 -5.07 -6.76 6.68
C THR A 62 -4.94 -6.42 5.20
N GLY A 63 -3.72 -6.46 4.64
CA GLY A 63 -3.45 -6.03 3.26
C GLY A 63 -3.65 -4.53 3.03
N LEU A 64 -3.67 -3.73 4.10
CA LEU A 64 -3.72 -2.28 4.03
C LEU A 64 -2.34 -1.72 3.66
N ALA A 65 -2.32 -0.75 2.76
CA ALA A 65 -1.13 0.06 2.55
C ALA A 65 -0.93 1.02 3.72
N CYS A 66 0.31 1.47 3.97
CA CYS A 66 0.63 2.39 5.06
C CYS A 66 -0.24 3.67 5.06
N ASN A 67 -0.52 4.26 3.90
CA ASN A 67 -1.40 5.43 3.76
C ASN A 67 -2.87 5.12 4.08
N GLU A 68 -3.31 3.89 3.87
CA GLU A 68 -4.68 3.46 4.19
C GLU A 68 -4.80 3.22 5.69
N MET A 69 -3.80 2.58 6.29
CA MET A 69 -3.69 2.40 7.73
C MET A 69 -3.63 3.75 8.47
N SER A 70 -2.89 4.74 7.96
CA SER A 70 -2.82 6.07 8.59
C SER A 70 -4.15 6.83 8.60
N ASN A 71 -5.05 6.50 7.67
CA ASN A 71 -6.39 7.10 7.55
C ASN A 71 -7.49 6.17 8.10
N LEU A 72 -7.11 5.06 8.76
CA LEU A 72 -8.06 4.13 9.35
C LEU A 72 -8.73 4.79 10.57
N GLU A 73 -10.05 4.63 10.67
CA GLU A 73 -10.89 5.26 11.70
C GLU A 73 -11.97 4.26 12.10
N ALA A 74 -12.58 4.44 13.27
CA ALA A 74 -13.63 3.55 13.76
C ALA A 74 -14.81 3.40 12.78
N LYS A 75 -15.15 4.45 12.01
CA LYS A 75 -16.20 4.42 10.97
C LYS A 75 -15.92 3.42 9.83
N HIS A 76 -14.66 3.06 9.63
CA HIS A 76 -14.24 2.09 8.62
C HIS A 76 -14.44 0.65 9.10
N ILE A 77 -14.64 0.42 10.40
CA ILE A 77 -14.90 -0.90 10.97
C ILE A 77 -16.41 -1.14 10.95
N VAL A 78 -16.85 -2.11 10.15
CA VAL A 78 -18.26 -2.45 9.96
C VAL A 78 -18.52 -3.90 10.34
N LYS A 79 -19.70 -4.20 10.89
CA LYS A 79 -20.11 -5.57 11.15
C LYS A 79 -20.61 -6.21 9.85
N GLY A 80 -20.00 -7.31 9.45
CA GLY A 80 -20.35 -8.10 8.28
C GLY A 80 -21.63 -8.91 8.49
N PHE A 81 -22.13 -9.50 7.40
CA PHE A 81 -23.31 -10.37 7.42
C PHE A 81 -23.07 -11.68 8.21
N ASP A 82 -21.81 -12.06 8.36
CA ASP A 82 -21.32 -13.19 9.14
C ASP A 82 -21.17 -12.88 10.63
N GLY A 83 -21.43 -11.63 11.04
CA GLY A 83 -21.27 -11.17 12.41
C GLY A 83 -19.83 -10.76 12.79
N ASN A 84 -18.87 -10.94 11.88
CA ASN A 84 -17.48 -10.54 12.10
C ASN A 84 -17.26 -9.06 11.79
N TYR A 85 -16.13 -8.50 12.22
CA TYR A 85 -15.75 -7.13 11.86
C TYR A 85 -14.96 -7.10 10.56
N TRP A 86 -15.26 -6.11 9.73
CA TRP A 86 -14.64 -5.90 8.43
C TRP A 86 -14.14 -4.47 8.34
N ILE A 87 -12.99 -4.28 7.68
CA ILE A 87 -12.50 -2.96 7.33
C ILE A 87 -13.03 -2.62 5.94
N LYS A 88 -13.86 -1.58 5.87
CA LYS A 88 -14.44 -1.01 4.66
C LYS A 88 -13.87 0.40 4.43
N MET A 89 -13.12 0.57 3.36
CA MET A 89 -12.59 1.88 2.97
C MET A 89 -12.40 2.02 1.46
N MET A 90 -12.22 3.25 0.99
CA MET A 90 -11.91 3.52 -0.42
C MET A 90 -10.42 3.82 -0.57
N ARG A 91 -9.73 3.06 -1.43
CA ARG A 91 -8.30 3.27 -1.71
C ARG A 91 -8.08 4.61 -2.40
N GLU A 92 -7.18 5.43 -1.88
CA GLU A 92 -6.93 6.76 -2.44
C GLU A 92 -6.31 6.71 -3.84
N LYS A 93 -5.34 5.81 -4.04
CA LYS A 93 -4.55 5.69 -5.29
C LYS A 93 -5.38 5.17 -6.46
N THR A 94 -6.22 4.16 -6.22
CA THR A 94 -6.96 3.48 -7.29
C THR A 94 -8.44 3.82 -7.30
N LYS A 95 -8.95 4.53 -6.30
CA LYS A 95 -10.38 4.80 -6.08
C LYS A 95 -11.25 3.54 -6.07
N LYS A 96 -10.66 2.41 -5.64
CA LYS A 96 -11.36 1.12 -5.51
C LYS A 96 -11.79 0.91 -4.07
N ASN A 97 -12.93 0.25 -3.88
CA ASN A 97 -13.34 -0.18 -2.56
C ASN A 97 -12.43 -1.32 -2.07
N LEU A 98 -12.02 -1.22 -0.81
CA LEU A 98 -11.35 -2.27 -0.06
C LEU A 98 -12.35 -2.79 0.98
N TYR A 99 -12.50 -4.11 0.98
CA TYR A 99 -13.20 -4.88 2.00
C TYR A 99 -12.25 -5.99 2.41
N THR A 100 -11.83 -5.99 3.66
CA THR A 100 -11.06 -7.09 4.24
C THR A 100 -11.68 -7.48 5.56
N SER A 101 -11.71 -8.78 5.86
CA SER A 101 -12.04 -9.24 7.21
C SER A 101 -10.99 -8.65 8.16
N SER A 102 -11.46 -8.07 9.26
CA SER A 102 -10.59 -7.81 10.39
C SER A 102 -10.23 -9.16 11.01
N ILE A 103 -8.98 -9.30 11.47
CA ILE A 103 -8.52 -10.44 12.29
C ILE A 103 -9.43 -10.58 13.51
#